data_AF-A0A0L6CWR1-F1
#
_entry.id   AF-A0A0L6CWR1-F1
#
_cell.length_a   1.000
_cell.length_b   1.000
_cell.length_c   1.000
_cell.angle_alpha   90.00
_cell.angle_beta   90.00
_cell.angle_gamma   90.00
#
_symmetry.space_group_name_H-M   'P 1'
#
loop_
_entity.id
_entity.type
_entity.pdbx_description
1 polymer ?
#
loop_
_entity_poly.entity_id
_entity_poly.type
_entity_poly.pdbx_seq_one_letter_code
_entity_poly.pdbx_strand_id
1 'polypeptide(L)'
;MRVSKTSLFPALALALLAGPALAEAPKVYAYQSHANYCPSGLQPVSLNGVICCGKPTADQTYQQAKSHPVTYKPRPTRSARANFDCPIGAKGCN
;
A
#
# COMPACT_ATOMS: atom_id res chain seq x y z
N MET A 1 -31.37 -3.94 45.35
CA MET A 1 -30.05 -3.97 44.72
C MET A 1 -29.50 -2.54 44.68
N ARG A 2 -28.51 -2.19 45.52
CA ARG A 2 -27.85 -0.88 45.49
C ARG A 2 -26.51 -1.05 44.79
N VAL A 3 -26.43 -0.63 43.53
CA VAL A 3 -25.18 -0.64 42.77
C VAL A 3 -24.28 0.46 43.34
N SER A 4 -23.11 0.08 43.88
CA SER A 4 -22.15 1.02 44.46
C SER A 4 -21.52 1.89 43.38
N LYS A 5 -21.53 3.22 43.57
CA LYS A 5 -20.92 4.20 42.64
C LYS A 5 -19.44 3.93 42.36
N THR A 6 -18.74 3.24 43.26
CA THR A 6 -17.33 2.88 43.12
C THR A 6 -17.08 1.75 42.10
N SER A 7 -18.10 0.96 41.77
CA SER A 7 -18.00 -0.14 40.80
C SER A 7 -18.23 0.29 39.35
N LEU A 8 -18.66 1.54 39.11
CA LEU A 8 -18.85 2.08 37.75
C LEU A 8 -17.53 2.42 37.05
N PHE A 9 -16.51 2.84 37.81
CA PHE A 9 -15.23 3.29 37.28
C PHE A 9 -14.42 2.21 36.53
N PRO A 10 -14.26 0.97 37.04
CA PRO A 10 -13.53 -0.06 36.30
C PRO A 10 -14.27 -0.56 35.06
N ALA A 11 -15.61 -0.58 35.09
CA ALA A 11 -16.43 -1.02 33.95
C ALA A 11 -16.34 -0.06 32.76
N LEU A 12 -16.27 1.26 33.03
CA LEU A 12 -16.09 2.26 31.98
C LEU A 12 -14.67 2.23 31.38
N ALA A 13 -13.65 1.95 32.20
CA ALA A 13 -12.27 1.83 31.74
C ALA A 13 -12.06 0.64 30.79
N LEU A 14 -12.73 -0.50 31.03
CA LEU A 14 -12.68 -1.65 30.10
C LEU A 14 -13.39 -1.37 28.77
N ALA A 15 -14.49 -0.61 28.78
CA ALA A 15 -15.22 -0.25 27.56
C ALA A 15 -14.41 0.67 26.62
N LEU A 16 -13.55 1.53 27.18
CA LEU A 16 -12.70 2.45 26.40
C LEU A 16 -11.53 1.74 25.69
N LEU A 17 -11.12 0.57 26.17
CA LEU A 17 -10.03 -0.22 25.55
C LEU A 17 -10.49 -1.04 24.33
N ALA A 18 -11.79 -1.24 24.14
CA ALA A 18 -12.35 -1.99 23.01
C ALA A 18 -12.68 -1.13 21.77
N GLY A 19 -12.54 0.20 21.87
CA GLY A 19 -12.94 1.16 20.83
C GLY A 19 -12.24 1.07 19.47
N PRO A 20 -10.92 0.78 19.35
CA PRO A 20 -10.23 0.97 18.07
C PRO A 20 -10.57 -0.13 17.06
N ALA A 21 -11.07 -1.29 17.50
CA ALA A 21 -11.42 -2.39 16.60
C ALA A 21 -12.73 -2.19 15.83
N LEU A 22 -13.59 -1.25 16.26
CA LEU A 22 -14.92 -1.01 15.65
C LEU A 22 -14.96 0.21 14.72
N ALA A 23 -13.91 1.03 14.69
CA ALA A 23 -13.92 2.32 13.97
C ALA A 23 -13.27 2.27 12.57
N GLU A 24 -12.44 1.28 12.28
CA GLU A 24 -11.74 1.21 10.99
C GLU A 24 -12.60 0.46 9.96
N ALA A 25 -13.48 1.18 9.25
CA ALA A 25 -14.15 0.63 8.08
C ALA A 25 -13.09 0.11 7.07
N PRO A 26 -13.32 -1.04 6.41
CA PRO A 26 -12.34 -1.60 5.47
C PRO A 26 -12.07 -0.60 4.35
N LYS A 27 -10.80 -0.22 4.16
CA LYS A 27 -10.39 0.70 3.11
C LYS A 27 -10.60 0.06 1.73
N VAL A 28 -11.47 0.69 0.94
CA VAL A 28 -11.80 0.27 -0.42
C VAL A 28 -11.07 1.18 -1.41
N TYR A 29 -10.17 0.61 -2.20
CA TYR A 29 -9.31 1.36 -3.10
C TYR A 29 -9.84 1.29 -4.54
N ALA A 30 -9.76 2.39 -5.30
CA ALA A 30 -10.07 2.35 -6.72
C ALA A 30 -9.07 1.42 -7.46
N TYR A 31 -9.59 0.55 -8.32
CA TYR A 31 -8.77 -0.26 -9.21
C TYR A 31 -8.67 0.44 -10.57
N GLN A 32 -7.45 0.78 -10.99
CA GLN A 32 -7.21 1.44 -12.26
C GLN A 32 -7.23 0.41 -13.38
N SER A 33 -8.39 0.20 -14.00
CA SER A 33 -8.54 -0.58 -15.24
C SER A 33 -8.98 0.31 -16.39
N HIS A 34 -8.50 0.00 -17.60
CA HIS A 34 -8.91 0.72 -18.81
C HIS A 34 -10.38 0.45 -19.19
N ALA A 35 -10.93 -0.69 -18.77
CA ALA A 35 -12.31 -1.07 -19.01
C ALA A 35 -13.04 -1.35 -17.69
N ASN A 36 -14.32 -0.98 -17.63
CA ASN A 36 -15.20 -1.21 -16.49
C ASN A 36 -16.16 -2.36 -16.81
N TYR A 37 -15.92 -3.53 -16.23
CA TYR A 37 -16.78 -4.72 -16.38
C TYR A 37 -17.82 -4.84 -15.25
N CYS A 38 -18.01 -3.77 -14.49
CA CYS A 38 -18.94 -3.73 -13.39
C CYS A 38 -20.36 -3.39 -13.87
N PRO A 39 -21.40 -3.88 -13.18
CA PRO A 39 -22.77 -3.51 -13.48
C PRO A 39 -22.99 -2.00 -13.28
N SER A 40 -24.04 -1.48 -13.90
CA SER A 40 -24.31 -0.05 -14.07
C SER A 40 -24.04 0.80 -12.81
N GLY A 41 -23.19 1.80 -12.94
CA GLY A 41 -22.90 2.79 -11.89
C GLY A 41 -21.90 2.33 -10.82
N LEU A 42 -21.33 1.14 -10.95
CA LEU A 42 -20.21 0.67 -10.11
C LEU A 42 -18.91 0.66 -10.90
N GLN A 43 -17.81 0.83 -10.18
CA GLN A 43 -16.46 0.75 -10.73
C GLN A 43 -15.72 -0.43 -10.09
N PRO A 44 -14.65 -0.93 -10.72
CA PRO A 44 -13.79 -1.91 -10.11
C PRO A 44 -13.02 -1.28 -8.93
N VAL A 45 -13.01 -2.00 -7.82
CA VAL A 45 -12.33 -1.63 -6.58
C VAL A 45 -11.49 -2.81 -6.09
N SER A 46 -10.42 -2.50 -5.35
CA SER A 46 -9.58 -3.47 -4.66
C SER A 46 -9.85 -3.38 -3.16
N LEU A 47 -10.22 -4.52 -2.58
CA LEU A 47 -10.42 -4.67 -1.14
C LEU A 47 -9.59 -5.87 -0.69
N ASN A 48 -8.63 -5.65 0.20
CA ASN A 48 -7.69 -6.67 0.67
C ASN A 48 -6.96 -7.43 -0.47
N GLY A 49 -6.87 -6.86 -1.67
CA GLY A 49 -6.20 -7.46 -2.82
C GLY A 49 -7.09 -8.28 -3.75
N VAL A 50 -8.39 -8.36 -3.45
CA VAL A 50 -9.39 -8.94 -4.34
C VAL A 50 -10.07 -7.81 -5.11
N ILE A 51 -10.27 -8.01 -6.41
CA ILE A 51 -10.96 -7.07 -7.28
C ILE A 51 -12.46 -7.40 -7.26
N CYS A 52 -13.28 -6.42 -6.93
CA CYS A 52 -14.74 -6.52 -6.92
C CYS A 52 -15.37 -5.23 -7.45
N CYS A 53 -16.69 -5.23 -7.61
CA CYS A 53 -17.44 -4.04 -8.05
C CYS A 53 -17.97 -3.26 -6.85
N GLY A 54 -17.74 -1.95 -6.83
CA GLY A 54 -18.13 -1.12 -5.70
C GLY A 54 -17.84 0.36 -5.91
N LYS A 55 -17.82 1.10 -4.79
CA LYS A 55 -17.45 2.51 -4.74
C LYS A 55 -16.18 2.65 -3.88
N PRO A 56 -15.14 3.33 -4.37
CA PRO A 56 -13.93 3.56 -3.60
C PRO A 56 -14.20 4.54 -2.46
N THR A 57 -13.60 4.29 -1.30
CA THR A 57 -13.64 5.18 -0.13
C THR A 57 -12.28 5.83 0.12
N ALA A 58 -11.20 5.27 -0.44
CA ALA A 58 -9.85 5.78 -0.31
C ALA A 58 -9.45 6.65 -1.52
N ASP A 59 -8.79 7.78 -1.26
CA ASP A 59 -8.27 8.69 -2.29
C ASP A 59 -7.02 8.13 -3.01
N GLN A 60 -6.36 7.15 -2.40
CA GLN A 60 -5.18 6.50 -2.95
C GLN A 60 -5.53 5.16 -3.61
N THR A 61 -4.65 4.66 -4.47
CA THR A 61 -4.76 3.32 -5.05
C THR A 61 -4.22 2.25 -4.10
N TYR A 62 -4.63 1.00 -4.33
CA TYR A 62 -4.14 -0.14 -3.56
C TYR A 62 -2.60 -0.30 -3.64
N GLN A 63 -2.02 0.02 -4.80
CA GLN A 63 -0.57 -0.05 -5.00
C GLN A 63 0.18 1.01 -4.19
N GLN A 64 -0.37 2.23 -4.12
CA GLN A 64 0.18 3.30 -3.30
C GLN A 64 0.08 2.96 -1.80
N ALA A 65 -1.07 2.44 -1.36
CA ALA A 65 -1.27 2.04 0.03
C ALA A 65 -0.34 0.88 0.46
N LYS A 66 0.02 0.01 -0.49
CA LYS A 66 0.98 -1.07 -0.27
C LYS A 66 2.43 -0.69 -0.49
N SER A 67 2.70 0.49 -1.03
CA SER A 67 4.06 0.91 -1.31
C SER A 67 4.81 1.08 0.02
N HIS A 68 5.82 0.24 0.23
CA HIS A 68 6.73 0.42 1.35
C HIS A 68 7.90 1.31 0.90
N PRO A 69 8.36 2.25 1.74
CA PRO A 69 9.45 3.15 1.37
C PRO A 69 10.78 2.36 1.30
N VAL A 70 11.15 1.88 0.10
CA VAL A 70 12.51 1.37 -0.15
C VAL A 70 13.34 2.50 -0.73
N THR A 71 14.43 2.81 -0.06
CA THR A 71 15.50 3.59 -0.66
C THR A 71 16.32 2.67 -1.57
N TYR A 72 16.08 2.70 -2.88
CA TYR A 72 16.96 2.05 -3.84
C TYR A 72 18.28 2.81 -3.93
N LYS A 73 19.39 2.16 -3.56
CA LYS A 73 20.74 2.68 -3.83
C LYS A 73 21.21 2.11 -5.17
N PRO A 74 21.27 2.91 -6.26
CA PRO A 74 21.82 2.43 -7.52
C PRO A 74 23.26 1.99 -7.31
N ARG A 75 23.58 0.76 -7.73
CA ARG A 75 24.97 0.30 -7.77
C ARG A 75 25.64 0.96 -8.96
N PRO A 76 26.82 1.60 -8.80
CA PRO A 76 27.55 2.14 -9.94
C PRO A 76 27.87 1.02 -10.93
N THR A 77 27.47 1.20 -12.18
CA THR A 77 27.86 0.31 -13.27
C THR A 77 29.30 0.63 -13.63
N ARG A 78 30.23 -0.28 -13.32
CA ARG A 78 31.60 -0.17 -13.84
C ARG A 78 31.57 -0.58 -15.30
N SER A 79 31.68 0.39 -16.21
CA SER A 79 31.91 0.08 -17.62
C SER A 79 33.29 -0.56 -17.76
N ALA A 80 33.33 -1.79 -18.28
CA ALA A 80 34.58 -2.44 -18.69
C ALA A 80 35.19 -1.81 -19.95
N ARG A 81 34.74 -0.61 -20.37
CA ARG A 81 35.20 0.11 -21.56
C ARG A 81 35.70 1.52 -21.25
N ALA A 82 35.68 1.95 -19.98
CA ALA A 82 35.80 3.37 -19.66
C ALA A 82 37.18 4.01 -19.95
N ASN A 83 38.25 3.22 -20.09
CA ASN A 83 39.61 3.75 -20.27
C ASN A 83 40.45 2.96 -21.27
N PHE A 84 39.80 2.20 -22.17
CA PHE A 84 40.51 1.34 -23.10
C PHE A 84 40.81 2.10 -24.39
N ASP A 85 42.09 2.35 -24.67
CA ASP A 85 42.53 2.90 -25.97
C ASP A 85 42.65 1.74 -26.97
N CYS A 86 41.78 1.75 -27.99
CA CYS A 86 41.63 0.67 -28.97
C CYS A 86 41.98 1.19 -30.38
N PRO A 87 43.27 1.35 -30.73
CA PRO A 87 43.65 1.79 -32.07
C PRO A 87 43.27 0.76 -33.14
N ILE A 88 42.89 1.25 -34.32
CA ILE A 88 42.45 0.43 -35.47
C ILE A 88 43.58 -0.54 -35.87
N GLY A 89 43.29 -1.84 -35.88
CA GLY A 89 44.25 -2.89 -36.26
C GLY A 89 45.01 -3.53 -35.10
N ALA A 90 44.81 -3.09 -33.86
CA ALA A 90 45.37 -3.75 -32.68
C ALA A 90 44.45 -4.87 -32.15
N LYS A 91 45.05 -5.97 -31.69
CA LYS A 91 44.34 -7.02 -30.96
C LYS A 91 44.30 -6.67 -29.47
N GLY A 92 43.10 -6.40 -28.95
CA GLY A 92 42.89 -6.01 -27.56
C GLY A 92 43.06 -4.49 -27.34
N CYS A 93 42.54 -4.02 -26.22
CA CYS A 93 42.61 -2.64 -25.80
C CYS A 93 43.32 -2.58 -24.44
N ASN A 94 44.14 -1.55 -24.22
CA ASN A 94 44.87 -1.33 -22.96
C ASN A 94 44.24 -0.21 -22.15
#